data_AF-A0A067GMC2-F1
#
_entry.id   AF-A0A067GMC2-F1
#
_cell.length_a   1.000
_cell.length_b   1.000
_cell.length_c   1.000
_cell.angle_alpha   90.00
_cell.angle_beta   90.00
_cell.angle_gamma   90.00
#
_symmetry.space_group_name_H-M   'P 1'
#
loop_
_entity.id
_entity.type
_entity.pdbx_description
1 polymer ?
#
loop_
_entity_poly.entity_id
_entity_poly.type
_entity_poly.pdbx_seq_one_letter_code
_entity_poly.pdbx_strand_id
1 'polypeptide(L)'
;MPFTTTHLRLISPLIHPSSPSIRSLVSANTKPFRLSASSAAMDSNSSCMLVLSGKSLAENEIAESLKSNSTLKLPDNSEVSIHLQSEIVKQESFDVELFMNSLATNRFGRLLIWSPRLPSTHDVVSHNFCELPVGAVCVADVQFKGRGRSKNAWESPKGCLMFSFTIQMEDGRVVPLLQYVASLALTEAINYVCSRDGLPCLDIKIKWPNDLYLNGIKVGGILCTSTYRTKKFNVSIGIGLNVNNEEPTTCLNAVLRKLSDSTYQFRREDVIAAFFNKFETFYDTFINQGFQTLEELYYKTWLHR
;
A
#
# COMPACT_ATOMS: atom_id res chain seq x y z
N MET A 1 39.40 -25.68 12.63
CA MET A 1 39.61 -24.82 13.82
C MET A 1 39.56 -23.37 13.38
N PRO A 2 39.01 -22.46 14.20
CA PRO A 2 37.68 -21.91 13.92
C PRO A 2 37.69 -20.48 13.33
N PHE A 3 36.59 -20.19 12.62
CA PHE A 3 36.15 -18.87 12.17
C PHE A 3 35.83 -17.97 13.37
N THR A 4 36.42 -16.78 13.40
CA THR A 4 36.16 -15.73 14.39
C THR A 4 34.99 -14.85 13.94
N THR A 5 33.90 -14.95 14.68
CA THR A 5 32.70 -14.12 14.59
C THR A 5 33.02 -12.70 15.11
N THR A 6 32.97 -11.69 14.24
CA THR A 6 33.13 -10.29 14.66
C THR A 6 31.74 -9.71 14.94
N HIS A 7 31.40 -9.58 16.23
CA HIS A 7 30.22 -8.88 16.71
C HIS A 7 30.35 -7.36 16.46
N LEU A 8 29.46 -6.79 15.64
CA LEU A 8 29.26 -5.34 15.62
C LEU A 8 28.61 -4.91 16.95
N ARG A 9 29.35 -4.11 17.74
CA ARG A 9 28.83 -3.42 18.93
C ARG A 9 28.07 -2.17 18.51
N LEU A 10 26.82 -2.07 18.94
CA LEU A 10 26.01 -0.85 18.92
C LEU A 10 26.62 0.18 19.88
N ILE A 11 26.92 1.38 19.38
CA ILE A 11 27.33 2.53 20.18
C ILE A 11 26.10 3.43 20.37
N SER A 12 25.64 3.54 21.61
CA SER A 12 24.62 4.50 22.05
C SER A 12 25.23 5.90 22.24
N PRO A 13 24.57 6.99 21.85
CA PRO A 13 24.97 8.33 22.25
C PRO A 13 24.46 8.69 23.65
N LEU A 14 25.37 9.25 24.46
CA LEU A 14 25.14 9.79 25.80
C LEU A 14 24.37 11.12 25.76
N ILE A 15 23.48 11.30 26.74
CA ILE A 15 22.72 12.51 27.07
C ILE A 15 23.44 13.26 28.19
N HIS A 16 23.52 14.60 28.14
CA HIS A 16 23.60 15.50 29.31
C HIS A 16 23.37 17.00 28.92
N PRO A 17 23.08 17.94 29.84
CA PRO A 17 21.83 18.74 29.80
C PRO A 17 21.95 20.29 29.81
N SER A 18 20.78 20.95 29.68
CA SER A 18 20.31 22.25 30.26
C SER A 18 20.78 23.64 29.74
N SER A 19 19.87 24.33 29.02
CA SER A 19 19.22 25.68 29.21
C SER A 19 19.97 26.90 29.80
N PRO A 20 19.69 28.19 29.46
CA PRO A 20 18.39 28.85 29.72
C PRO A 20 17.87 29.92 28.71
N SER A 21 16.66 30.41 29.05
CA SER A 21 15.67 31.27 28.38
C SER A 21 16.01 32.73 28.10
N ILE A 22 15.34 33.34 27.10
CA ILE A 22 14.93 34.76 27.10
C ILE A 22 13.49 34.91 26.57
N ARG A 23 12.64 35.58 27.36
CA ARG A 23 11.29 36.08 27.03
C ARG A 23 11.35 37.56 26.63
N SER A 24 10.52 37.98 25.66
CA SER A 24 9.79 39.28 25.56
C SER A 24 9.47 39.59 24.08
N LEU A 25 8.36 40.15 23.60
CA LEU A 25 7.08 40.66 24.13
C LEU A 25 6.16 40.94 22.89
N VAL A 26 4.83 40.71 23.01
CA VAL A 26 3.67 41.50 22.49
C VAL A 26 3.62 41.85 20.97
N SER A 27 2.74 41.30 20.12
CA SER A 27 1.26 41.31 19.97
C SER A 27 0.85 42.06 18.68
N ALA A 28 0.06 41.43 17.82
CA ALA A 28 -0.96 42.11 17.02
C ALA A 28 -1.99 41.10 16.53
N ASN A 29 -3.26 41.37 16.86
CA ASN A 29 -4.45 40.63 16.50
C ASN A 29 -4.70 40.63 14.99
N THR A 30 -4.81 39.45 14.38
CA THR A 30 -5.64 39.23 13.19
C THR A 30 -6.35 37.89 13.34
N LYS A 31 -7.67 37.94 13.57
CA LYS A 31 -8.53 36.75 13.62
C LYS A 31 -8.49 36.01 12.29
N PRO A 32 -8.17 34.70 12.22
CA PRO A 32 -8.51 33.91 11.07
C PRO A 32 -9.97 33.46 11.17
N PHE A 33 -10.70 33.62 10.06
CA PHE A 33 -12.03 33.06 9.84
C PHE A 33 -12.03 31.55 10.17
N ARG A 34 -12.79 31.13 11.19
CA ARG A 34 -13.10 29.73 11.44
C ARG A 34 -14.16 29.29 10.42
N LEU A 35 -13.74 28.62 9.36
CA LEU A 35 -14.62 27.67 8.68
C LEU A 35 -14.83 26.51 9.65
N SER A 36 -16.03 26.41 10.20
CA SER A 36 -16.47 25.25 10.96
C SER A 36 -16.49 24.04 10.03
N ALA A 37 -15.41 23.25 10.05
CA ALA A 37 -15.49 21.87 9.62
C ALA A 37 -16.41 21.17 10.63
N SER A 38 -17.67 20.97 10.24
CA SER A 38 -18.53 20.05 10.96
C SER A 38 -17.84 18.68 10.93
N SER A 39 -17.33 18.26 12.08
CA SER A 39 -17.01 16.87 12.33
C SER A 39 -18.35 16.11 12.29
N ALA A 40 -18.76 15.70 11.09
CA ALA A 40 -19.75 14.65 10.97
C ALA A 40 -19.10 13.41 11.58
N ALA A 41 -19.45 13.11 12.84
CA ALA A 41 -19.33 11.77 13.37
C ALA A 41 -20.16 10.88 12.43
N MET A 42 -19.49 10.30 11.43
CA MET A 42 -20.14 9.44 10.45
C MET A 42 -20.43 8.09 11.11
N ASP A 43 -21.69 7.69 11.01
CA ASP A 43 -22.26 6.48 11.60
C ASP A 43 -21.32 5.27 11.52
N SER A 44 -21.02 4.72 12.69
CA SER A 44 -20.39 3.40 12.86
C SER A 44 -21.28 2.24 12.41
N ASN A 45 -22.48 2.53 11.89
CA ASN A 45 -23.50 1.57 11.45
C ASN A 45 -23.68 1.50 9.92
N SER A 46 -22.81 2.16 9.13
CA SER A 46 -22.89 2.06 7.68
C SER A 46 -22.35 0.70 7.20
N SER A 47 -23.22 -0.10 6.59
CA SER A 47 -22.85 -1.34 5.87
C SER A 47 -21.72 -1.03 4.87
N CYS A 48 -20.67 -1.86 4.88
CA CYS A 48 -19.54 -1.68 3.97
C CYS A 48 -19.86 -2.31 2.61
N MET A 49 -19.69 -1.54 1.55
CA MET A 49 -19.85 -2.04 0.18
C MET A 49 -18.54 -2.64 -0.31
N LEU A 50 -18.56 -3.88 -0.79
CA LEU A 50 -17.47 -4.50 -1.54
C LEU A 50 -17.94 -4.75 -2.98
N VAL A 51 -17.12 -4.35 -3.95
CA VAL A 51 -17.38 -4.52 -5.37
C VAL A 51 -16.33 -5.44 -5.95
N LEU A 52 -16.77 -6.54 -6.56
CA LEU A 52 -15.90 -7.57 -7.11
C LEU A 52 -15.76 -7.42 -8.62
N SER A 53 -14.54 -7.60 -9.12
CA SER A 53 -14.24 -7.58 -10.55
C SER A 53 -13.09 -8.54 -10.87
N GLY A 54 -13.26 -9.34 -11.93
CA GLY A 54 -12.24 -10.21 -12.46
C GLY A 54 -11.61 -9.68 -13.75
N LYS A 55 -10.32 -9.97 -13.94
CA LYS A 55 -9.55 -9.64 -15.16
C LYS A 55 -9.95 -10.51 -16.36
N SER A 56 -10.42 -11.74 -16.13
CA SER A 56 -10.93 -12.65 -17.16
C SER A 56 -12.23 -13.32 -16.73
N LEU A 57 -12.81 -14.14 -17.62
CA LEU A 57 -14.01 -14.93 -17.33
C LEU A 57 -13.83 -15.79 -16.07
N ALA A 58 -12.68 -16.45 -15.91
CA ALA A 58 -12.39 -17.29 -14.76
C ALA A 58 -12.41 -16.50 -13.44
N GLU A 59 -11.81 -15.30 -13.40
CA GLU A 59 -11.88 -14.47 -12.20
C GLU A 59 -13.28 -13.86 -11.98
N ASN A 60 -14.06 -13.62 -13.03
CA ASN A 60 -15.46 -13.18 -12.90
C ASN A 60 -16.36 -14.29 -12.32
N GLU A 61 -16.17 -15.55 -12.72
CA GLU A 61 -16.88 -16.69 -12.12
C GLU A 61 -16.56 -16.84 -10.62
N ILE A 62 -15.31 -16.61 -10.23
CA ILE A 62 -14.92 -16.57 -8.81
C ILE A 62 -15.62 -15.42 -8.08
N ALA A 63 -15.67 -14.22 -8.68
CA ALA A 63 -16.36 -13.07 -8.11
C ALA A 63 -17.87 -13.34 -7.91
N GLU A 64 -18.53 -13.95 -8.89
CA GLU A 64 -19.93 -14.36 -8.81
C GLU A 64 -20.16 -15.37 -7.68
N SER A 65 -19.28 -16.38 -7.55
CA SER A 65 -19.35 -17.37 -6.48
C SER A 65 -19.17 -16.77 -5.09
N LEU A 66 -18.21 -15.84 -4.93
CA LEU A 66 -17.99 -15.13 -3.67
C LEU A 66 -19.21 -14.28 -3.27
N LYS A 67 -19.86 -13.66 -4.25
CA LYS A 67 -21.11 -12.91 -4.03
C LYS A 67 -22.26 -13.84 -3.64
N SER A 68 -22.52 -14.90 -4.42
CA SER A 68 -23.66 -15.80 -4.19
C SER A 68 -23.61 -16.48 -2.83
N ASN A 69 -22.40 -16.81 -2.38
CA ASN A 69 -22.19 -17.51 -1.12
C ASN A 69 -22.08 -16.58 0.09
N SER A 70 -22.12 -15.24 -0.12
CA SER A 70 -21.90 -14.23 0.94
C SER A 70 -20.65 -14.50 1.78
N THR A 71 -19.57 -14.93 1.13
CA THR A 71 -18.42 -15.52 1.85
C THR A 71 -17.54 -14.50 2.56
N LEU A 72 -17.48 -13.27 2.02
CA LEU A 72 -16.58 -12.23 2.53
C LEU A 72 -17.13 -11.57 3.79
N LYS A 73 -16.29 -11.50 4.82
CA LYS A 73 -16.63 -10.96 6.14
C LYS A 73 -15.63 -9.90 6.59
N LEU A 74 -16.10 -8.97 7.43
CA LEU A 74 -15.24 -8.05 8.16
C LEU A 74 -14.94 -8.57 9.58
N PRO A 75 -13.80 -8.19 10.19
CA PRO A 75 -13.36 -8.72 11.49
C PRO A 75 -14.35 -8.55 12.64
N ASP A 76 -15.14 -7.47 12.62
CA ASP A 76 -16.13 -7.09 13.62
C ASP A 76 -17.52 -7.65 13.31
N ASN A 77 -17.63 -8.57 12.35
CA ASN A 77 -18.91 -9.03 11.77
C ASN A 77 -19.79 -7.87 11.30
N SER A 78 -19.18 -6.72 10.96
CA SER A 78 -19.89 -5.62 10.33
C SER A 78 -20.57 -6.12 9.06
N GLU A 79 -21.78 -5.63 8.83
CA GLU A 79 -22.56 -5.99 7.66
C GLU A 79 -21.84 -5.53 6.39
N VAL A 80 -21.76 -6.44 5.42
CA VAL A 80 -21.12 -6.20 4.13
C VAL A 80 -22.14 -6.45 3.03
N SER A 81 -22.26 -5.52 2.10
CA SER A 81 -22.97 -5.75 0.85
C SER A 81 -21.96 -6.03 -0.27
N ILE A 82 -22.14 -7.16 -0.96
CA ILE A 82 -21.25 -7.60 -2.03
C ILE A 82 -21.95 -7.38 -3.38
N HIS A 83 -21.30 -6.65 -4.27
CA HIS A 83 -21.79 -6.32 -5.61
C HIS A 83 -20.75 -6.75 -6.66
N LEU A 84 -21.20 -6.99 -7.88
CA LEU A 84 -20.30 -7.13 -9.03
C LEU A 84 -20.08 -5.77 -9.66
N GLN A 85 -18.93 -5.56 -10.29
CA GLN A 85 -18.64 -4.30 -11.00
C GLN A 85 -19.70 -3.98 -12.08
N SER A 86 -20.30 -4.99 -12.71
CA SER A 86 -21.37 -4.83 -13.70
C SER A 86 -22.67 -4.26 -13.13
N GLU A 87 -22.84 -4.25 -11.80
CA GLU A 87 -24.05 -3.81 -11.11
C GLU A 87 -23.96 -2.37 -10.59
N ILE A 88 -22.77 -1.78 -10.62
CA ILE A 88 -22.48 -0.47 -10.07
C ILE A 88 -22.43 0.58 -11.18
N VAL A 89 -23.13 1.70 -10.99
CA VAL A 89 -23.04 2.87 -11.87
C VAL A 89 -21.69 3.55 -11.64
N LYS A 90 -21.04 4.00 -12.72
CA LYS A 90 -19.74 4.69 -12.67
C LYS A 90 -19.78 5.86 -11.68
N GLN A 91 -18.86 5.84 -10.69
CA GLN A 91 -18.70 6.87 -9.66
C GLN A 91 -17.32 7.53 -9.79
N GLU A 92 -17.15 8.74 -9.25
CA GLU A 92 -15.84 9.39 -9.12
C GLU A 92 -15.00 8.72 -8.01
N SER A 93 -14.55 7.50 -8.29
CA SER A 93 -13.80 6.61 -7.40
C SER A 93 -12.66 5.90 -8.14
N PHE A 94 -12.10 4.83 -7.56
CA PHE A 94 -11.10 3.99 -8.24
C PHE A 94 -11.62 3.45 -9.57
N ASP A 95 -10.90 3.67 -10.67
CA ASP A 95 -11.32 3.22 -12.00
C ASP A 95 -10.88 1.77 -12.26
N VAL A 96 -11.81 0.85 -12.05
CA VAL A 96 -11.61 -0.59 -12.22
C VAL A 96 -11.23 -0.96 -13.64
N GLU A 97 -11.85 -0.34 -14.65
CA GLU A 97 -11.57 -0.63 -16.07
C GLU A 97 -10.15 -0.21 -16.43
N LEU A 98 -9.74 0.98 -15.98
CA LEU A 98 -8.39 1.48 -16.21
C LEU A 98 -7.33 0.58 -15.57
N PHE A 99 -7.54 0.16 -14.32
CA PHE A 99 -6.67 -0.76 -13.62
C PHE A 99 -6.58 -2.09 -14.37
N MET A 100 -7.72 -2.72 -14.67
CA MET A 100 -7.77 -4.01 -15.34
C MET A 100 -7.13 -3.93 -16.71
N ASN A 101 -7.38 -2.90 -17.52
CA ASN A 101 -6.77 -2.74 -18.84
C ASN A 101 -5.24 -2.60 -18.80
N SER A 102 -4.70 -2.01 -17.74
CA SER A 102 -3.26 -1.80 -17.55
C SER A 102 -2.54 -3.00 -16.91
N LEU A 103 -3.30 -3.91 -16.29
CA LEU A 103 -2.78 -5.11 -15.63
C LEU A 103 -2.44 -6.19 -16.66
N ALA A 104 -1.19 -6.68 -16.62
CA ALA A 104 -0.63 -7.67 -17.55
C ALA A 104 -0.20 -8.98 -16.85
N THR A 105 -0.50 -9.13 -15.57
CA THR A 105 -0.11 -10.29 -14.76
C THR A 105 -0.92 -11.55 -15.08
N ASN A 106 -0.33 -12.69 -14.72
CA ASN A 106 -0.96 -14.01 -14.79
C ASN A 106 -1.52 -14.48 -13.44
N ARG A 107 -1.01 -13.97 -12.31
CA ARG A 107 -1.43 -14.38 -10.95
C ARG A 107 -1.91 -13.22 -10.10
N PHE A 108 -1.16 -12.13 -10.03
CA PHE A 108 -1.40 -11.10 -9.01
C PHE A 108 -2.31 -9.96 -9.48
N GLY A 109 -3.26 -9.54 -8.65
CA GLY A 109 -4.14 -8.40 -8.89
C GLY A 109 -5.35 -8.69 -9.80
N ARG A 110 -5.53 -9.94 -10.24
CA ARG A 110 -6.51 -10.30 -11.27
C ARG A 110 -7.94 -10.48 -10.76
N LEU A 111 -8.10 -10.74 -9.46
CA LEU A 111 -9.38 -10.64 -8.77
C LEU A 111 -9.32 -9.41 -7.86
N LEU A 112 -10.11 -8.39 -8.17
CA LEU A 112 -10.19 -7.13 -7.44
C LEU A 112 -11.41 -7.12 -6.52
N ILE A 113 -11.19 -6.68 -5.29
CA ILE A 113 -12.21 -6.30 -4.31
C ILE A 113 -12.03 -4.81 -4.06
N TRP A 114 -12.85 -3.97 -4.68
CA TRP A 114 -12.81 -2.53 -4.43
C TRP A 114 -13.87 -2.13 -3.40
N SER A 115 -13.59 -1.07 -2.64
CA SER A 115 -14.58 -0.40 -1.81
C SER A 115 -14.32 1.09 -1.73
N PRO A 116 -15.36 1.94 -1.79
CA PRO A 116 -15.20 3.38 -1.58
C PRO A 116 -14.75 3.68 -0.14
N ARG A 117 -15.16 2.86 0.84
CA ARG A 117 -14.81 3.07 2.24
C ARG A 117 -14.93 1.78 3.02
N LEU A 118 -13.86 1.39 3.71
CA LEU A 118 -13.85 0.22 4.58
C LEU A 118 -12.91 0.38 5.78
N PRO A 119 -12.93 -0.53 6.77
CA PRO A 119 -12.02 -0.43 7.91
C PRO A 119 -10.54 -0.53 7.49
N SER A 120 -10.16 -1.60 6.80
CA SER A 120 -8.78 -1.91 6.40
C SER A 120 -8.76 -2.97 5.30
N THR A 121 -8.09 -2.70 4.17
CA THR A 121 -7.89 -3.67 3.08
C THR A 121 -7.13 -4.90 3.58
N HIS A 122 -6.19 -4.67 4.51
CA HIS A 122 -5.39 -5.73 5.13
C HIS A 122 -6.27 -6.69 5.93
N ASP A 123 -7.26 -6.14 6.64
CA ASP A 123 -8.17 -6.91 7.46
C ASP A 123 -9.11 -7.74 6.58
N VAL A 124 -9.61 -7.18 5.46
CA VAL A 124 -10.42 -7.93 4.46
C VAL A 124 -9.63 -9.11 3.91
N VAL A 125 -8.40 -8.88 3.44
CA VAL A 125 -7.60 -9.94 2.81
C VAL A 125 -7.19 -11.02 3.81
N SER A 126 -6.76 -10.63 5.01
CA SER A 126 -6.28 -11.57 6.02
C SER A 126 -7.40 -12.41 6.64
N HIS A 127 -8.58 -11.83 6.88
CA HIS A 127 -9.73 -12.58 7.44
C HIS A 127 -10.33 -13.55 6.44
N ASN A 128 -10.35 -13.19 5.16
CA ASN A 128 -10.99 -13.98 4.11
C ASN A 128 -9.98 -14.82 3.30
N PHE A 129 -8.75 -14.99 3.80
CA PHE A 129 -7.68 -15.60 3.02
C PHE A 129 -8.03 -16.98 2.45
N CYS A 130 -8.76 -17.81 3.19
CA CYS A 130 -9.17 -19.15 2.74
C CYS A 130 -10.17 -19.14 1.58
N GLU A 131 -10.91 -18.04 1.41
CA GLU A 131 -11.95 -17.86 0.41
C GLU A 131 -11.41 -17.16 -0.84
N LEU A 132 -10.25 -16.51 -0.70
CA LEU A 132 -9.63 -15.73 -1.77
C LEU A 132 -8.54 -16.54 -2.48
N PRO A 133 -8.49 -16.52 -3.82
CA PRO A 133 -7.36 -17.09 -4.53
C PRO A 133 -6.08 -16.32 -4.19
N VAL A 134 -4.93 -16.97 -4.37
CA VAL A 134 -3.63 -16.32 -4.30
C VAL A 134 -3.59 -15.20 -5.36
N GLY A 135 -3.14 -14.02 -4.96
CA GLY A 135 -3.08 -12.84 -5.81
C GLY A 135 -4.35 -12.00 -5.84
N ALA A 136 -5.43 -12.39 -5.17
CA ALA A 136 -6.59 -11.51 -4.97
C ALA A 136 -6.17 -10.23 -4.26
N VAL A 137 -6.66 -9.08 -4.73
CA VAL A 137 -6.32 -7.75 -4.20
C VAL A 137 -7.56 -7.04 -3.69
N CYS A 138 -7.47 -6.43 -2.52
CA CYS A 138 -8.45 -5.48 -2.02
C CYS A 138 -7.92 -4.06 -2.10
N VAL A 139 -8.70 -3.12 -2.65
CA VAL A 139 -8.37 -1.70 -2.81
C VAL A 139 -9.44 -0.84 -2.12
N ALA A 140 -9.02 0.23 -1.45
CA ALA A 140 -9.93 1.21 -0.83
C ALA A 140 -9.73 2.61 -1.41
N ASP A 141 -10.78 3.44 -1.46
CA ASP A 141 -10.59 4.90 -1.57
C ASP A 141 -10.31 5.57 -0.23
N VAL A 142 -10.89 5.03 0.85
CA VAL A 142 -10.65 5.49 2.23
C VAL A 142 -10.65 4.30 3.18
N GLN A 143 -9.63 4.20 4.04
CA GLN A 143 -9.64 3.34 5.22
C GLN A 143 -9.88 4.16 6.48
N PHE A 144 -10.78 3.72 7.37
CA PHE A 144 -11.03 4.40 8.66
C PHE A 144 -10.45 3.66 9.88
N LYS A 145 -9.89 2.46 9.69
CA LYS A 145 -9.09 1.70 10.66
C LYS A 145 -7.79 1.19 10.01
N GLY A 146 -7.15 2.03 9.19
CA GLY A 146 -5.95 1.68 8.42
C GLY A 146 -4.81 1.13 9.29
N ARG A 147 -4.15 0.07 8.84
CA ARG A 147 -3.12 -0.64 9.60
C ARG A 147 -1.71 -0.18 9.22
N GLY A 148 -0.91 0.16 10.21
CA GLY A 148 0.55 0.21 10.13
C GLY A 148 1.19 -0.96 10.88
N ARG A 149 2.52 -1.01 10.92
CA ARG A 149 3.24 -2.00 11.73
C ARG A 149 3.01 -1.77 13.22
N SER A 150 3.04 -2.87 13.98
CA SER A 150 2.83 -2.87 15.43
C SER A 150 1.47 -2.26 15.81
N LYS A 151 1.44 -1.12 16.51
CA LYS A 151 0.21 -0.43 16.93
C LYS A 151 -0.04 0.86 16.14
N ASN A 152 0.78 1.16 15.13
CA ASN A 152 0.63 2.38 14.35
C ASN A 152 -0.59 2.26 13.41
N ALA A 153 -1.31 3.36 13.24
CA ALA A 153 -2.34 3.47 12.22
C ALA A 153 -1.72 4.01 10.91
N TRP A 154 -2.32 3.64 9.79
CA TRP A 154 -2.07 4.30 8.51
C TRP A 154 -3.20 5.29 8.23
N GLU A 155 -2.86 6.58 8.18
CA GLU A 155 -3.81 7.63 7.80
C GLU A 155 -3.97 7.65 6.28
N SER A 156 -5.23 7.61 5.82
CA SER A 156 -5.56 7.49 4.40
C SER A 156 -6.65 8.47 3.97
N PRO A 157 -6.32 9.76 3.79
CA PRO A 157 -7.21 10.71 3.14
C PRO A 157 -7.45 10.32 1.67
N LYS A 158 -8.52 10.88 1.08
CA LYS A 158 -8.86 10.70 -0.35
C LYS A 158 -7.64 11.04 -1.23
N GLY A 159 -7.36 10.19 -2.21
CA GLY A 159 -6.18 10.31 -3.08
C GLY A 159 -4.99 9.43 -2.68
N CYS A 160 -5.03 8.82 -1.50
CA CYS A 160 -4.09 7.76 -1.13
C CYS A 160 -4.41 6.48 -1.96
N LEU A 161 -3.38 5.74 -2.33
CA LEU A 161 -3.49 4.39 -2.88
C LEU A 161 -3.30 3.41 -1.72
N MET A 162 -4.34 2.66 -1.37
CA MET A 162 -4.27 1.62 -0.34
C MET A 162 -4.77 0.32 -0.91
N PHE A 163 -3.96 -0.71 -0.80
CA PHE A 163 -4.33 -2.03 -1.24
C PHE A 163 -3.65 -3.11 -0.43
N SER A 164 -4.27 -4.27 -0.36
CA SER A 164 -3.67 -5.47 0.23
C SER A 164 -3.93 -6.67 -0.65
N PHE A 165 -3.05 -7.67 -0.66
CA PHE A 165 -3.21 -8.85 -1.50
C PHE A 165 -2.67 -10.14 -0.86
N THR A 166 -3.16 -11.28 -1.35
CA THR A 166 -2.82 -12.62 -0.85
C THR A 166 -1.59 -13.21 -1.54
N ILE A 167 -0.71 -13.86 -0.76
CA ILE A 167 0.38 -14.72 -1.23
C ILE A 167 0.41 -15.97 -0.36
N GLN A 168 0.73 -17.12 -0.94
CA GLN A 168 0.97 -18.35 -0.18
C GLN A 168 2.39 -18.86 -0.42
N MET A 169 3.09 -19.23 0.66
CA MET A 169 4.46 -19.74 0.61
C MET A 169 4.62 -20.99 1.46
N GLU A 170 5.57 -21.86 1.13
CA GLU A 170 5.88 -23.06 1.94
C GLU A 170 7.10 -22.83 2.84
N ASP A 171 8.12 -22.13 2.34
CA ASP A 171 9.34 -21.86 3.09
C ASP A 171 9.23 -20.58 3.94
N GLY A 172 9.07 -20.76 5.25
CA GLY A 172 8.98 -19.65 6.21
C GLY A 172 10.25 -18.81 6.35
N ARG A 173 11.42 -19.33 5.94
CA ARG A 173 12.71 -18.61 6.06
C ARG A 173 12.76 -17.38 5.14
N VAL A 174 12.05 -17.46 4.01
CA VAL A 174 12.06 -16.42 2.98
C VAL A 174 10.86 -15.48 3.06
N VAL A 175 9.82 -15.82 3.83
CA VAL A 175 8.63 -14.96 4.05
C VAL A 175 8.99 -13.52 4.48
N PRO A 176 9.94 -13.28 5.41
CA PRO A 176 10.31 -11.91 5.79
C PRO A 176 10.90 -11.08 4.64
N LEU A 177 11.41 -11.71 3.58
CA LEU A 177 12.03 -11.03 2.44
C LEU A 177 10.99 -10.45 1.47
N LEU A 178 9.73 -10.90 1.53
CA LEU A 178 8.66 -10.38 0.68
C LEU A 178 8.44 -8.87 0.85
N GLN A 179 8.69 -8.32 2.04
CA GLN A 179 8.58 -6.88 2.26
C GLN A 179 9.56 -6.09 1.37
N TYR A 180 10.76 -6.62 1.13
CA TYR A 180 11.77 -5.99 0.27
C TYR A 180 11.42 -6.15 -1.21
N VAL A 181 10.91 -7.32 -1.60
CA VAL A 181 10.40 -7.57 -2.97
C VAL A 181 9.26 -6.60 -3.30
N ALA A 182 8.29 -6.44 -2.39
CA ALA A 182 7.19 -5.47 -2.54
C ALA A 182 7.70 -4.02 -2.58
N SER A 183 8.69 -3.67 -1.74
CA SER A 183 9.30 -2.33 -1.72
C SER A 183 9.96 -2.00 -3.06
N LEU A 184 10.76 -2.92 -3.58
CA LEU A 184 11.41 -2.80 -4.87
C LEU A 184 10.39 -2.69 -6.01
N ALA A 185 9.38 -3.55 -6.02
CA ALA A 185 8.35 -3.54 -7.04
C ALA A 185 7.60 -2.19 -7.10
N LEU A 186 7.32 -1.59 -5.93
CA LEU A 186 6.63 -0.31 -5.86
C LEU A 186 7.51 0.86 -6.33
N THR A 187 8.79 0.89 -5.95
CA THR A 187 9.71 1.91 -6.47
C THR A 187 9.88 1.80 -7.99
N GLU A 188 10.07 0.58 -8.50
CA GLU A 188 10.25 0.34 -9.93
C GLU A 188 8.96 0.58 -10.74
N ALA A 189 7.80 0.39 -10.13
CA ALA A 189 6.53 0.75 -10.75
C ALA A 189 6.40 2.26 -10.96
N ILE A 190 6.80 3.06 -9.97
CA ILE A 190 6.73 4.51 -10.08
C ILE A 190 7.76 5.02 -11.10
N ASN A 191 8.99 4.49 -11.07
CA ASN A 191 10.01 4.78 -12.09
C ASN A 191 9.56 4.42 -13.50
N TYR A 192 8.87 3.28 -13.66
CA TYR A 192 8.30 2.86 -14.94
C TYR A 192 7.23 3.84 -15.43
N VAL A 193 6.30 4.26 -14.57
CA VAL A 193 5.27 5.25 -14.95
C VAL A 193 5.92 6.58 -15.33
N CYS A 194 6.91 7.06 -14.57
CA CYS A 194 7.69 8.25 -14.94
C CYS A 194 8.28 8.12 -16.34
N SER A 195 8.96 7.00 -16.61
CA SER A 195 9.67 6.78 -17.88
C SER A 195 8.71 6.64 -19.06
N ARG A 196 7.60 5.91 -18.88
CA ARG A 196 6.55 5.70 -19.90
C ARG A 196 5.94 7.03 -20.35
N ASP A 197 5.68 7.91 -19.39
CA ASP A 197 4.95 9.17 -19.62
C ASP A 197 5.87 10.39 -19.77
N GLY A 198 7.19 10.17 -19.89
CA GLY A 198 8.17 11.25 -20.11
C GLY A 198 8.32 12.23 -18.95
N LEU A 199 8.04 11.78 -17.72
CA LEU A 199 8.07 12.60 -16.51
C LEU A 199 9.46 12.62 -15.88
N PRO A 200 9.80 13.65 -15.08
CA PRO A 200 11.00 13.61 -14.26
C PRO A 200 10.98 12.38 -13.34
N CYS A 201 12.16 11.78 -13.16
CA CYS A 201 12.34 10.69 -12.20
C CYS A 201 12.08 11.21 -10.78
N LEU A 202 11.22 10.51 -10.04
CA LEU A 202 11.01 10.75 -8.62
C LEU A 202 12.02 9.92 -7.83
N ASP A 203 12.88 10.56 -7.03
CA ASP A 203 13.88 9.86 -6.21
C ASP A 203 13.24 9.18 -4.99
N ILE A 204 12.52 8.10 -5.26
CA ILE A 204 11.89 7.27 -4.23
C ILE A 204 12.93 6.33 -3.67
N LYS A 205 13.13 6.43 -2.36
CA LYS A 205 14.07 5.62 -1.60
C LYS A 205 13.35 4.71 -0.62
N ILE A 206 13.90 3.53 -0.42
CA ILE A 206 13.45 2.59 0.61
C ILE A 206 14.18 2.93 1.90
N LYS A 207 13.43 3.31 2.93
CA LYS A 207 13.92 3.35 4.31
C LYS A 207 13.59 2.02 4.97
N TRP A 208 14.65 1.28 5.29
CA TRP A 208 14.53 -0.03 5.91
C TRP A 208 13.72 0.06 7.22
N PRO A 209 12.83 -0.92 7.49
CA PRO A 209 12.58 -2.12 6.68
C PRO A 209 11.41 -2.01 5.69
N ASN A 210 10.58 -0.97 5.76
CA ASN A 210 9.24 -1.04 5.18
C ASN A 210 8.63 0.30 4.74
N ASP A 211 9.42 1.38 4.72
CA ASP A 211 8.90 2.71 4.40
C ASP A 211 9.48 3.20 3.06
N LEU A 212 8.67 3.94 2.30
CA LEU A 212 9.09 4.65 1.11
C LEU A 212 9.18 6.14 1.39
N TYR A 213 10.28 6.74 0.95
CA TYR A 213 10.62 8.13 1.15
C TYR A 213 10.84 8.81 -0.19
N LEU A 214 10.31 10.03 -0.34
CA LEU A 214 10.53 10.89 -1.49
C LEU A 214 11.03 12.24 -0.96
N ASN A 215 12.20 12.67 -1.41
CA ASN A 215 12.87 13.89 -0.92
C ASN A 215 13.00 13.94 0.62
N GLY A 216 13.33 12.81 1.25
CA GLY A 216 13.49 12.71 2.70
C GLY A 216 12.19 12.72 3.52
N ILE A 217 11.02 12.78 2.87
CA ILE A 217 9.69 12.72 3.51
C ILE A 217 9.05 11.37 3.20
N LYS A 218 8.41 10.76 4.20
CA LYS A 218 7.70 9.49 4.01
C LYS A 218 6.51 9.70 3.08
N VAL A 219 6.40 8.86 2.04
CA VAL A 219 5.31 8.87 1.06
C VAL A 219 4.55 7.55 1.02
N GLY A 220 5.12 6.47 1.56
CA GLY A 220 4.47 5.16 1.55
C GLY A 220 4.97 4.23 2.64
N GLY A 221 4.27 3.11 2.80
CA GLY A 221 4.60 2.06 3.74
C GLY A 221 4.06 0.71 3.30
N ILE A 222 4.79 -0.34 3.67
CA ILE A 222 4.46 -1.74 3.39
C ILE A 222 4.26 -2.47 4.71
N LEU A 223 3.25 -3.33 4.76
CA LEU A 223 2.91 -4.18 5.89
C LEU A 223 2.79 -5.62 5.39
N CYS A 224 3.70 -6.49 5.83
CA CYS A 224 3.60 -7.92 5.58
C CYS A 224 3.24 -8.62 6.89
N THR A 225 2.14 -9.37 6.88
CA THR A 225 1.77 -10.28 7.99
C THR A 225 1.58 -11.68 7.45
N SER A 226 1.86 -12.70 8.25
CA SER A 226 1.60 -14.08 7.86
C SER A 226 0.90 -14.87 8.96
N THR A 227 0.13 -15.86 8.55
CA THR A 227 -0.37 -16.93 9.42
C THR A 227 0.07 -18.27 8.85
N TYR A 228 0.39 -19.22 9.71
CA TYR A 228 0.73 -20.58 9.28
C TYR A 228 -0.50 -21.48 9.39
N ARG A 229 -0.98 -22.01 8.26
CA ARG A 229 -2.14 -22.90 8.17
C ARG A 229 -1.90 -23.98 7.12
N THR A 230 -2.34 -25.20 7.40
CA THR A 230 -2.29 -26.32 6.44
C THR A 230 -0.91 -26.51 5.78
N LYS A 231 0.16 -26.44 6.60
CA LYS A 231 1.56 -26.55 6.17
C LYS A 231 2.07 -25.44 5.25
N LYS A 232 1.35 -24.32 5.14
CA LYS A 232 1.73 -23.17 4.32
C LYS A 232 1.61 -21.87 5.10
N PHE A 233 2.38 -20.88 4.71
CA PHE A 233 2.30 -19.50 5.18
C PHE A 233 1.36 -18.72 4.27
N ASN A 234 0.21 -18.31 4.82
CA ASN A 234 -0.71 -17.38 4.20
C ASN A 234 -0.23 -15.97 4.53
N VAL A 235 0.31 -15.27 3.54
CA VAL A 235 0.91 -13.94 3.68
C VAL A 235 -0.02 -12.89 3.10
N SER A 236 -0.38 -11.90 3.89
CA SER A 236 -1.09 -10.70 3.45
C SER A 236 -0.09 -9.55 3.36
N ILE A 237 0.04 -8.95 2.19
CA ILE A 237 0.87 -7.77 1.96
C ILE A 237 -0.07 -6.58 1.76
N GLY A 238 -0.01 -5.60 2.67
CA GLY A 238 -0.67 -4.30 2.57
C GLY A 238 0.31 -3.20 2.18
N ILE A 239 -0.15 -2.29 1.34
CA ILE A 239 0.61 -1.17 0.82
C ILE A 239 -0.23 0.10 0.93
N GLY A 240 0.35 1.14 1.51
CA GLY A 240 -0.18 2.50 1.51
C GLY A 240 0.80 3.43 0.81
N LEU A 241 0.31 4.22 -0.15
CA LEU A 241 1.12 5.18 -0.89
C LEU A 241 0.33 6.48 -1.09
N ASN A 242 0.94 7.60 -0.76
CA ASN A 242 0.36 8.91 -0.99
C ASN A 242 0.54 9.31 -2.46
N VAL A 243 -0.52 9.21 -3.25
CA VAL A 243 -0.48 9.52 -4.69
C VAL A 243 -0.95 10.93 -4.96
N ASN A 244 -2.14 11.28 -4.46
CA ASN A 244 -2.76 12.61 -4.64
C ASN A 244 -3.33 13.19 -3.34
N ASN A 245 -2.64 12.98 -2.22
CA ASN A 245 -2.99 13.51 -0.89
C ASN A 245 -1.78 14.17 -0.23
N GLU A 246 -1.78 15.49 -0.10
CA GLU A 246 -0.60 16.22 0.43
C GLU A 246 -0.42 16.05 1.94
N GLU A 247 -1.49 15.75 2.67
CA GLU A 247 -1.45 15.49 4.12
C GLU A 247 -1.49 13.99 4.43
N PRO A 248 -0.89 13.55 5.57
CA PRO A 248 -0.20 14.36 6.60
C PRO A 248 1.28 14.64 6.31
N THR A 249 1.78 14.35 5.10
CA THR A 249 3.22 14.40 4.80
C THR A 249 3.50 15.02 3.43
N THR A 250 3.41 14.22 2.38
CA THR A 250 3.46 14.64 0.97
C THR A 250 2.92 13.51 0.08
N CYS A 251 2.81 13.77 -1.22
CA CYS A 251 2.43 12.76 -2.21
C CYS A 251 3.22 12.88 -3.52
N LEU A 252 3.13 11.84 -4.35
CA LEU A 252 3.77 11.82 -5.68
C LEU A 252 3.39 13.04 -6.52
N ASN A 253 2.10 13.36 -6.61
CA ASN A 253 1.62 14.46 -7.45
C ASN A 253 2.06 15.84 -6.93
N ALA A 254 2.18 16.02 -5.60
CA ALA A 254 2.70 17.27 -5.04
C ALA A 254 4.17 17.49 -5.38
N VAL A 255 4.98 16.43 -5.40
CA VAL A 255 6.39 16.52 -5.79
C VAL A 255 6.52 16.67 -7.31
N LEU A 256 5.74 15.93 -8.11
CA LEU A 256 5.75 16.06 -9.57
C LEU A 256 5.45 17.49 -10.04
N ARG A 257 4.44 18.14 -9.44
CA ARG A 257 4.10 19.55 -9.72
C ARG A 257 5.24 20.54 -9.46
N LYS A 258 6.19 20.19 -8.58
CA LYS A 258 7.37 21.02 -8.29
C LYS A 258 8.53 20.77 -9.25
N LEU A 259 8.54 19.63 -9.93
CA LEU A 259 9.63 19.19 -10.81
C LEU A 259 9.32 19.39 -12.30
N SER A 260 8.05 19.58 -12.68
CA SER A 260 7.65 19.76 -14.07
C SER A 260 6.39 20.62 -14.20
N ASP A 261 6.28 21.35 -15.31
CA ASP A 261 5.07 22.07 -15.72
C ASP A 261 4.02 21.15 -16.39
N SER A 262 4.21 19.83 -16.28
CA SER A 262 3.29 18.86 -16.85
C SER A 262 1.93 18.93 -16.17
N THR A 263 0.85 18.85 -16.96
CA THR A 263 -0.51 18.67 -16.44
C THR A 263 -0.80 17.24 -16.01
N TYR A 264 0.15 16.32 -16.24
CA TYR A 264 0.04 14.93 -15.85
C TYR A 264 -0.10 14.77 -14.34
N GLN A 265 -0.90 13.79 -13.93
CA GLN A 265 -1.01 13.35 -12.56
C GLN A 265 -0.95 11.83 -12.52
N PHE A 266 -0.15 11.30 -11.59
CA PHE A 266 -0.19 9.88 -11.26
C PHE A 266 -1.62 9.51 -10.87
N ARG A 267 -2.15 8.51 -11.57
CA ARG A 267 -3.41 7.85 -11.22
C ARG A 267 -3.11 6.62 -10.38
N ARG A 268 -3.97 6.33 -9.40
CA ARG A 268 -3.77 5.22 -8.46
C ARG A 268 -3.77 3.88 -9.20
N GLU A 269 -4.59 3.79 -10.22
CA GLU A 269 -4.82 2.65 -11.11
C GLU A 269 -3.57 2.32 -11.94
N ASP A 270 -2.91 3.33 -12.52
CA ASP A 270 -1.65 3.15 -13.25
C ASP A 270 -0.55 2.64 -12.31
N VAL A 271 -0.45 3.21 -11.10
CA VAL A 271 0.59 2.84 -10.14
C VAL A 271 0.40 1.41 -9.62
N ILE A 272 -0.82 1.02 -9.26
CA ILE A 272 -1.08 -0.34 -8.76
C ILE A 272 -0.97 -1.40 -9.88
N ALA A 273 -1.38 -1.10 -11.11
CA ALA A 273 -1.16 -1.99 -12.25
C ALA A 273 0.34 -2.18 -12.53
N ALA A 274 1.11 -1.09 -12.59
CA ALA A 274 2.56 -1.15 -12.74
C ALA A 274 3.22 -1.90 -11.57
N PHE A 275 2.74 -1.72 -10.34
CA PHE A 275 3.18 -2.47 -9.17
C PHE A 275 3.01 -3.96 -9.37
N PHE A 276 1.82 -4.45 -9.73
CA PHE A 276 1.60 -5.89 -9.89
C PHE A 276 2.41 -6.48 -11.03
N ASN A 277 2.56 -5.75 -12.15
CA ASN A 277 3.40 -6.19 -13.28
C ASN A 277 4.88 -6.34 -12.86
N LYS A 278 5.41 -5.40 -12.08
CA LYS A 278 6.78 -5.50 -11.52
C LYS A 278 6.90 -6.54 -10.42
N PHE A 279 5.91 -6.60 -9.53
CA PHE A 279 5.87 -7.53 -8.40
C PHE A 279 5.86 -8.98 -8.89
N GLU A 280 5.06 -9.31 -9.91
CA GLU A 280 5.03 -10.67 -10.47
C GLU A 280 6.42 -11.11 -10.97
N THR A 281 7.09 -10.22 -11.72
CA THR A 281 8.44 -10.46 -12.23
C THR A 281 9.45 -10.64 -11.11
N PHE A 282 9.44 -9.74 -10.11
CA PHE A 282 10.37 -9.81 -8.98
C PHE A 282 10.08 -10.98 -8.04
N TYR A 283 8.82 -11.33 -7.85
CA TYR A 283 8.41 -12.50 -7.10
C TYR A 283 8.94 -13.77 -7.76
N ASP A 284 8.79 -13.93 -9.08
CA ASP A 284 9.33 -15.10 -9.78
C ASP A 284 10.85 -15.18 -9.71
N THR A 285 11.55 -14.06 -9.91
CA THR A 285 13.01 -14.01 -9.73
C THR A 285 13.39 -14.41 -8.30
N PHE A 286 12.71 -13.87 -7.31
CA PHE A 286 12.96 -14.15 -5.89
C PHE A 286 12.73 -15.62 -5.54
N ILE A 287 11.64 -16.23 -5.99
CA ILE A 287 11.32 -17.64 -5.69
C ILE A 287 12.27 -18.59 -6.41
N ASN A 288 12.67 -18.28 -7.65
CA ASN A 288 13.49 -19.19 -8.46
C ASN A 288 15.00 -19.02 -8.22
N GLN A 289 15.46 -17.81 -7.89
CA GLN A 289 16.89 -17.47 -7.87
C GLN A 289 17.35 -16.89 -6.52
N GLY A 290 16.43 -16.66 -5.56
CA GLY A 290 16.74 -16.05 -4.28
C GLY A 290 16.84 -14.53 -4.34
N PHE A 291 16.83 -13.89 -3.16
CA PHE A 291 16.83 -12.43 -3.03
C PHE A 291 18.14 -11.77 -3.45
N GLN A 292 19.25 -12.51 -3.49
CA GLN A 292 20.58 -12.02 -3.87
C GLN A 292 20.58 -11.35 -5.25
N THR A 293 19.74 -11.84 -6.17
CA THR A 293 19.57 -11.27 -7.51
C THR A 293 18.95 -9.86 -7.51
N LEU A 294 18.28 -9.47 -6.43
CA LEU A 294 17.63 -8.18 -6.25
C LEU A 294 18.40 -7.24 -5.30
N GLU A 295 19.48 -7.72 -4.67
CA GLU A 295 20.23 -6.96 -3.66
C GLU A 295 20.87 -5.70 -4.23
N GLU A 296 21.49 -5.76 -5.41
CA GLU A 296 22.12 -4.59 -6.02
C GLU A 296 21.08 -3.48 -6.27
N LEU A 297 19.90 -3.85 -6.77
CA LEU A 297 18.80 -2.93 -6.97
C LEU A 297 18.30 -2.37 -5.63
N TYR A 298 18.19 -3.22 -4.60
CA TYR A 298 17.83 -2.78 -3.26
C TYR A 298 18.81 -1.73 -2.72
N TYR A 299 20.12 -1.97 -2.83
CA TYR A 299 21.15 -1.03 -2.38
C TYR A 299 21.21 0.26 -3.22
N LYS A 300 20.79 0.23 -4.49
CA LYS A 300 20.58 1.43 -5.33
C LYS A 300 19.44 2.32 -4.83
N THR A 301 18.42 1.69 -4.28
CA THR A 301 17.20 2.36 -3.82
C THR A 301 17.20 2.62 -2.31
N TRP A 302 18.18 2.13 -1.57
CA TRP A 302 18.25 2.31 -0.12
C TRP A 302 18.53 3.77 0.27
N LEU A 303 17.78 4.30 1.24
CA LEU A 303 17.84 5.70 1.65
C LEU A 303 19.17 6.08 2.33
N HIS A 304 19.76 5.15 3.09
CA HIS A 304 20.96 5.41 3.89
C HIS A 304 22.19 4.99 3.09
N ARG A 305 22.82 5.97 2.44
CA ARG A 305 24.15 5.85 1.83
C ARG A 305 25.10 6.80 2.53
#